data_AF-A0A8J7FM34-F1
#
_entry.id   AF-A0A8J7FM34-F1
#
_cell.length_a   1.000
_cell.length_b   1.000
_cell.length_c   1.000
_cell.angle_alpha   90.00
_cell.angle_beta   90.00
_cell.angle_gamma   90.00
#
_symmetry.space_group_name_H-M   'P 1'
#
loop_
_entity.id
_entity.type
_entity.pdbx_description
1 polymer ?
#
loop_
_entity_poly.entity_id
_entity_poly.type
_entity_poly.pdbx_seq_one_letter_code
_entity_poly.pdbx_strand_id
1 'polypeptide(L)'
;MSEIKKQQGAVLIVSMIFLVIMTLIGMAGLEVTGLEEKMAAQSRDRQMAFEAAEAALHDGEAYLESVVTMPAFNGSNGLYSPKTDGTNNWDDWSALGTSVRTMRSQVTDADKKGFAQLSAFSTYIIEELAASAPDDSKEAGKAIEKRRYYRITARAVGLSSSSEVKLQSVYKR
;
A
#
# COMPACT_ATOMS: atom_id res chain seq x y z
N MET A 1 -3.28 -76.86 -31.43
CA MET A 1 -3.80 -76.05 -30.30
C MET A 1 -2.63 -75.26 -29.73
N SER A 2 -2.68 -73.93 -29.80
CA SER A 2 -1.60 -73.03 -29.40
C SER A 2 -1.66 -72.77 -27.89
N GLU A 3 -0.56 -73.05 -27.20
CA GLU A 3 -0.35 -72.80 -25.77
C GLU A 3 -0.35 -71.30 -25.45
N ILE A 4 -1.32 -70.83 -24.67
CA ILE A 4 -1.36 -69.46 -24.16
C ILE A 4 -0.44 -69.38 -22.94
N LYS A 5 0.79 -68.87 -23.14
CA LYS A 5 1.75 -68.60 -22.05
C LYS A 5 1.14 -67.62 -21.03
N LYS A 6 0.88 -68.08 -19.81
CA LYS A 6 0.53 -67.23 -18.67
C LYS A 6 1.75 -66.45 -18.19
N GLN A 7 1.95 -65.24 -18.72
CA GLN A 7 2.88 -64.26 -18.14
C GLN A 7 2.27 -63.72 -16.84
N GLN A 8 2.61 -64.32 -15.70
CA GLN A 8 2.20 -63.86 -14.38
C GLN A 8 3.42 -63.33 -13.63
N GLY A 9 3.54 -62.00 -13.51
CA GLY A 9 4.54 -61.38 -12.63
C GLY A 9 4.94 -59.96 -13.05
N ALA A 10 5.23 -59.73 -14.33
CA ALA A 10 5.77 -58.45 -14.80
C ALA A 10 4.72 -57.32 -14.88
N VAL A 11 3.45 -57.66 -15.11
CA VAL A 11 2.36 -56.67 -15.30
C VAL A 11 2.18 -55.77 -14.07
N LEU A 12 2.25 -56.33 -12.86
CA LEU A 12 2.11 -55.55 -11.63
C LEU A 12 3.22 -54.51 -11.50
N ILE A 13 4.46 -54.90 -11.76
CA ILE A 13 5.63 -54.01 -11.67
C ILE A 13 5.52 -52.88 -12.71
N VAL A 14 5.18 -53.23 -13.97
CA VAL A 14 4.98 -52.24 -15.03
C VAL A 14 3.85 -51.27 -14.66
N SER A 15 2.73 -51.76 -14.14
CA SER A 15 1.61 -50.90 -13.69
C SER A 15 1.98 -49.98 -12.52
N MET A 16 2.79 -50.43 -11.57
CA MET A 16 3.30 -49.58 -10.48
C MET A 16 4.24 -48.49 -11.01
N ILE A 17 5.13 -48.82 -11.95
CA ILE A 17 6.03 -47.84 -12.55
C ILE A 17 5.23 -46.75 -13.26
N PHE A 18 4.23 -47.13 -14.07
CA PHE A 18 3.33 -46.17 -14.73
C PHE A 18 2.55 -45.32 -13.72
N LEU A 19 2.03 -45.90 -12.64
CA LEU A 19 1.29 -45.18 -11.60
C LEU A 19 2.18 -44.15 -10.89
N VAL A 20 3.43 -44.51 -10.56
CA VAL A 20 4.39 -43.57 -9.95
C VAL A 20 4.72 -42.43 -10.92
N ILE A 21 4.97 -42.73 -12.20
CA ILE A 21 5.25 -41.70 -13.21
C ILE A 21 4.07 -40.72 -13.33
N MET A 22 2.83 -41.22 -13.44
CA MET A 22 1.64 -40.36 -13.49
C MET A 22 1.49 -39.51 -12.22
N THR A 23 1.77 -40.07 -11.04
CA THR A 23 1.68 -39.36 -9.77
C THR A 23 2.70 -38.23 -9.67
N LEU A 24 3.94 -38.46 -10.13
CA LEU A 24 5.00 -37.45 -10.15
C LEU A 24 4.66 -36.29 -11.11
N ILE A 25 4.10 -36.60 -12.29
CA ILE A 25 3.62 -35.59 -13.23
C ILE A 25 2.47 -34.78 -12.61
N GLY A 26 1.54 -35.45 -11.92
CA GLY A 26 0.44 -34.80 -11.21
C GLY A 26 0.91 -33.85 -10.10
N MET A 27 1.88 -34.27 -9.28
CA MET A 27 2.44 -33.43 -8.21
C MET A 27 3.17 -32.19 -8.75
N ALA A 28 3.95 -32.33 -9.82
CA ALA A 28 4.67 -31.20 -10.42
C ALA A 28 3.72 -30.09 -10.90
N GLY A 29 2.53 -30.43 -11.39
CA GLY A 29 1.51 -29.45 -11.77
C GLY A 29 0.86 -28.72 -10.58
N LEU A 30 0.73 -29.39 -9.44
CA LEU A 30 0.18 -28.79 -8.21
C LEU A 30 1.13 -27.76 -7.60
N GLU A 31 2.44 -27.98 -7.67
CA GLU A 31 3.45 -27.05 -7.15
C GLU A 31 3.42 -25.70 -7.89
N VAL A 32 3.30 -25.73 -9.23
CA VAL A 32 3.16 -24.52 -10.06
C VAL A 32 1.87 -23.78 -9.75
N THR A 33 0.75 -24.50 -9.66
CA THR A 33 -0.57 -23.91 -9.35
C THR A 33 -0.58 -23.21 -7.99
N GLY A 34 0.06 -23.80 -6.97
CA GLY A 34 0.15 -23.20 -5.65
C GLY A 34 0.98 -21.90 -5.62
N LEU A 35 2.01 -21.81 -6.46
CA LEU A 35 2.84 -20.60 -6.58
C LEU A 35 2.08 -19.48 -7.30
N GLU A 36 1.34 -19.79 -8.36
CA GLU A 36 0.46 -18.85 -9.06
C GLU A 36 -0.65 -18.32 -8.14
N GLU A 37 -1.27 -19.18 -7.33
CA GLU A 37 -2.28 -18.77 -6.35
C GLU A 37 -1.70 -17.77 -5.33
N LYS A 38 -0.51 -18.06 -4.78
CA LYS A 38 0.16 -17.16 -3.84
C LYS A 38 0.52 -15.82 -4.48
N MET A 39 0.99 -15.83 -5.73
CA MET A 39 1.27 -14.59 -6.47
C MET A 39 0.01 -13.79 -6.72
N ALA A 40 -1.09 -14.44 -7.12
CA ALA A 40 -2.38 -13.80 -7.32
C ALA A 40 -2.92 -13.19 -6.01
N ALA A 41 -2.80 -13.91 -4.89
CA ALA A 41 -3.19 -13.44 -3.57
C ALA A 41 -2.38 -12.21 -3.16
N GLN A 42 -1.05 -12.25 -3.30
CA GLN A 42 -0.17 -11.12 -2.99
C GLN A 42 -0.46 -9.89 -3.88
N SER A 43 -0.71 -10.11 -5.18
CA SER A 43 -1.04 -9.03 -6.11
C SER A 43 -2.36 -8.36 -5.72
N ARG A 44 -3.39 -9.15 -5.39
CA ARG A 44 -4.68 -8.63 -4.94
C ARG A 44 -4.54 -7.85 -3.63
N ASP A 45 -3.75 -8.37 -2.71
CA ASP A 45 -3.47 -7.72 -1.43
C ASP A 45 -2.81 -6.35 -1.60
N ARG A 46 -1.82 -6.27 -2.51
CA ARG A 46 -1.13 -5.03 -2.86
C ARG A 46 -2.04 -4.03 -3.58
N GLN A 47 -2.93 -4.50 -4.46
CA GLN A 47 -3.93 -3.66 -5.13
C GLN A 47 -4.85 -2.99 -4.10
N MET A 48 -5.36 -3.76 -3.14
CA MET A 48 -6.22 -3.23 -2.07
C MET A 48 -5.49 -2.22 -1.20
N ALA A 49 -4.22 -2.48 -0.85
CA ALA A 49 -3.38 -1.52 -0.13
C ALA A 49 -3.18 -0.23 -0.94
N PHE A 50 -3.03 -0.32 -2.27
CA PHE A 50 -2.89 0.84 -3.14
C PHE A 50 -4.16 1.70 -3.17
N GLU A 51 -5.32 1.09 -3.40
CA GLU A 51 -6.61 1.79 -3.37
C GLU A 51 -6.87 2.47 -2.01
N ALA A 52 -6.52 1.80 -0.92
CA ALA A 52 -6.64 2.34 0.43
C ALA A 52 -5.65 3.48 0.71
N ALA A 53 -4.46 3.46 0.11
CA ALA A 53 -3.49 4.56 0.19
C ALA A 53 -3.95 5.77 -0.63
N GLU A 54 -4.53 5.55 -1.81
CA GLU A 54 -5.08 6.61 -2.67
C GLU A 54 -6.24 7.32 -1.96
N ALA A 55 -7.12 6.55 -1.32
CA ALA A 55 -8.22 7.09 -0.54
C ALA A 55 -7.73 7.97 0.64
N ALA A 56 -6.66 7.56 1.34
CA ALA A 56 -6.07 8.36 2.41
C ALA A 56 -5.34 9.61 1.88
N LEU A 57 -4.75 9.54 0.69
CA LEU A 57 -4.14 10.68 0.03
C LEU A 57 -5.21 11.72 -0.34
N HIS A 58 -6.33 11.28 -0.92
CA HIS A 58 -7.47 12.13 -1.23
C HIS A 58 -8.10 12.77 0.03
N ASP A 59 -8.17 12.03 1.15
CA ASP A 59 -8.62 12.59 2.44
C ASP A 59 -7.70 13.73 2.93
N GLY A 60 -6.38 13.56 2.76
CA GLY A 60 -5.40 14.61 3.06
C GLY A 60 -5.56 15.85 2.18
N GLU A 61 -5.87 15.68 0.90
CA GLU A 61 -6.15 16.79 -0.03
C GLU A 61 -7.45 17.52 0.35
N ALA A 62 -8.53 16.78 0.62
CA ALA A 62 -9.79 17.35 1.10
C ALA A 62 -9.64 18.09 2.44
N TYR A 63 -8.78 17.61 3.34
CA TYR A 63 -8.43 18.33 4.56
C TYR A 63 -7.74 19.67 4.24
N LEU A 64 -6.80 19.70 3.30
CA LEU A 64 -6.12 20.95 2.89
C LEU A 64 -7.09 21.96 2.25
N GLU A 65 -8.08 21.50 1.51
CA GLU A 65 -9.13 22.33 0.90
C GLU A 65 -10.11 22.91 1.92
N SER A 66 -10.56 22.08 2.87
CA SER A 66 -11.62 22.46 3.83
C SER A 66 -11.14 23.40 4.95
N VAL A 67 -9.86 23.35 5.31
CA VAL A 67 -9.33 24.11 6.45
C VAL A 67 -9.03 25.55 6.06
N VAL A 68 -9.81 26.53 6.50
CA VAL A 68 -9.60 27.95 6.14
C VAL A 68 -8.26 28.51 6.67
N THR A 69 -7.93 28.24 7.92
CA THR A 69 -6.67 28.68 8.57
C THR A 69 -5.86 27.46 8.98
N MET A 70 -4.69 27.29 8.39
CA MET A 70 -3.85 26.11 8.62
C MET A 70 -3.29 26.10 10.06
N PRO A 71 -3.40 24.99 10.80
CA PRO A 71 -2.73 24.84 12.10
C PRO A 71 -1.20 24.85 11.95
N ALA A 72 -0.50 24.95 13.09
CA ALA A 72 0.96 24.84 13.11
C ALA A 72 1.44 23.43 12.72
N PHE A 73 2.45 23.35 11.85
CA PHE A 73 3.11 22.10 11.45
C PHE A 73 4.18 21.69 12.47
N ASN A 74 3.73 21.32 13.67
CA ASN A 74 4.59 21.02 14.82
C ASN A 74 4.80 19.52 15.08
N GLY A 75 4.38 18.65 14.15
CA GLY A 75 4.42 17.20 14.28
C GLY A 75 3.21 16.59 15.00
N SER A 76 2.16 17.37 15.27
CA SER A 76 0.92 16.89 15.86
C SER A 76 -0.15 16.68 14.80
N ASN A 77 -1.05 15.70 15.02
CA ASN A 77 -2.17 15.40 14.12
C ASN A 77 -1.75 15.29 12.66
N GLY A 78 -0.64 14.64 12.36
CA GLY A 78 -0.13 14.40 11.03
C GLY A 78 0.41 15.62 10.30
N LEU A 79 0.60 16.76 10.97
CA LEU A 79 1.10 18.00 10.35
C LEU A 79 2.56 18.22 10.71
N TYR A 80 3.46 18.08 9.74
CA TYR A 80 4.91 18.12 9.98
C TYR A 80 5.62 19.22 9.20
N SER A 81 6.59 19.87 9.82
CA SER A 81 7.57 20.69 9.09
C SER A 81 8.69 19.78 8.57
N PRO A 82 9.41 20.15 7.50
CA PRO A 82 10.60 19.43 7.07
C PRO A 82 11.60 19.37 8.22
N LYS A 83 12.24 18.22 8.42
CA LYS A 83 13.26 18.10 9.46
C LYS A 83 14.48 18.94 9.08
N THR A 84 15.13 19.50 10.09
CA THR A 84 16.34 20.32 9.94
C THR A 84 17.62 19.49 9.77
N ASP A 85 17.55 18.19 10.04
CA ASP A 85 18.66 17.24 9.94
C ASP A 85 18.85 16.65 8.52
N GLY A 86 18.01 17.06 7.57
CA GLY A 86 18.02 16.56 6.19
C GLY A 86 17.38 15.18 6.00
N THR A 87 16.83 14.57 7.06
CA THR A 87 16.03 13.34 6.97
C THR A 87 14.57 13.63 6.71
N ASN A 88 13.81 12.63 6.31
CA ASN A 88 12.39 12.79 6.05
C ASN A 88 11.54 12.37 7.26
N ASN A 89 10.34 12.95 7.41
CA ASN A 89 9.41 12.49 8.44
C ASN A 89 8.78 11.14 8.08
N TRP A 90 8.61 10.83 6.79
CA TRP A 90 7.96 9.61 6.32
C TRP A 90 8.88 8.37 6.23
N ASP A 91 10.18 8.53 6.47
CA ASP A 91 11.15 7.43 6.44
C ASP A 91 10.85 6.41 7.57
N ASP A 92 10.58 6.91 8.78
CA ASP A 92 10.25 6.09 9.94
C ASP A 92 8.80 6.29 10.37
N TRP A 93 7.90 5.48 9.80
CA TRP A 93 6.47 5.52 10.15
C TRP A 93 6.20 5.08 11.59
N SER A 94 7.08 4.26 12.17
CA SER A 94 6.91 3.76 13.54
C SER A 94 7.16 4.87 14.56
N ALA A 95 8.13 5.74 14.31
CA ALA A 95 8.41 6.92 15.12
C ALA A 95 7.27 7.95 15.11
N LEU A 96 6.48 8.02 14.03
CA LEU A 96 5.30 8.90 13.95
C LEU A 96 4.18 8.43 14.90
N GLY A 97 4.07 7.13 15.14
CA GLY A 97 3.14 6.54 16.12
C GLY A 97 1.70 7.02 15.93
N THR A 98 1.09 7.57 16.98
CA THR A 98 -0.28 8.11 16.99
C THR A 98 -0.38 9.52 16.43
N SER A 99 0.75 10.15 16.08
CA SER A 99 0.80 11.49 15.54
C SER A 99 0.55 11.54 14.03
N VAL A 100 0.17 10.41 13.41
CA VAL A 100 -0.32 10.38 12.02
C VAL A 100 -1.82 10.65 11.96
N ARG A 101 -2.32 11.16 10.83
CA ARG A 101 -3.76 11.15 10.57
C ARG A 101 -4.17 9.77 10.15
N THR A 102 -5.30 9.30 10.64
CA THR A 102 -5.98 8.13 10.09
C THR A 102 -7.13 8.65 9.23
N MET A 103 -7.29 8.08 8.03
CA MET A 103 -8.43 8.40 7.14
C MET A 103 -9.79 8.25 7.87
N ARG A 104 -9.81 7.43 8.92
CA ARG A 104 -10.94 7.14 9.81
C ARG A 104 -11.32 8.27 10.78
N SER A 105 -10.43 9.23 11.08
CA SER A 105 -10.61 10.10 12.25
C SER A 105 -11.67 11.21 12.08
N GLN A 106 -12.19 11.45 10.87
CA GLN A 106 -13.07 12.61 10.60
C GLN A 106 -14.42 12.27 9.94
N VAL A 107 -14.76 10.99 9.73
CA VAL A 107 -15.98 10.57 9.01
C VAL A 107 -16.91 9.71 9.89
N THR A 108 -18.23 9.83 9.70
CA THR A 108 -19.27 9.10 10.45
C THR A 108 -19.17 7.57 10.28
N ASP A 109 -19.74 6.80 11.20
CA ASP A 109 -19.61 5.33 11.25
C ASP A 109 -20.14 4.57 10.00
N ALA A 110 -20.99 5.21 9.19
CA ALA A 110 -21.57 4.60 7.99
C ALA A 110 -20.57 4.45 6.83
N ASP A 111 -19.62 5.38 6.70
CA ASP A 111 -18.61 5.40 5.62
C ASP A 111 -17.40 4.51 5.93
N LYS A 112 -17.28 4.04 7.19
CA LYS A 112 -16.20 3.16 7.66
C LYS A 112 -16.27 1.73 7.10
N LYS A 113 -17.34 1.37 6.37
CA LYS A 113 -17.60 0.01 5.91
C LYS A 113 -16.77 -0.43 4.70
N GLY A 114 -16.34 0.49 3.84
CA GLY A 114 -15.59 0.17 2.62
C GLY A 114 -14.20 -0.41 2.88
N PHE A 115 -13.60 -0.08 4.03
CA PHE A 115 -12.21 -0.42 4.36
C PHE A 115 -12.07 -1.23 5.66
N ALA A 116 -13.18 -1.75 6.20
CA ALA A 116 -13.18 -2.54 7.43
C ALA A 116 -12.44 -3.89 7.32
N GLN A 117 -12.13 -4.33 6.10
CA GLN A 117 -11.45 -5.59 5.82
C GLN A 117 -9.92 -5.47 5.83
N LEU A 118 -9.35 -4.26 5.81
CA LEU A 118 -7.90 -4.05 5.84
C LEU A 118 -7.31 -4.41 7.21
N SER A 119 -6.05 -4.86 7.23
CA SER A 119 -5.34 -5.23 8.46
C SER A 119 -5.19 -4.04 9.43
N ALA A 120 -5.08 -2.82 8.89
CA ALA A 120 -5.14 -1.58 9.65
C ALA A 120 -5.73 -0.45 8.80
N PHE A 121 -6.20 0.61 9.46
CA PHE A 121 -6.66 1.81 8.76
C PHE A 121 -5.51 2.52 8.07
N SER A 122 -5.76 3.03 6.87
CA SER A 122 -4.84 3.88 6.16
C SER A 122 -4.53 5.15 6.96
N THR A 123 -3.26 5.54 6.90
CA THR A 123 -2.72 6.68 7.63
C THR A 123 -2.02 7.63 6.68
N TYR A 124 -1.95 8.91 7.02
CA TYR A 124 -1.24 9.89 6.23
C TYR A 124 -0.64 10.99 7.10
N ILE A 125 0.37 11.64 6.54
CA ILE A 125 0.92 12.89 7.06
C ILE A 125 0.93 13.94 5.96
N ILE A 126 0.87 15.19 6.39
CA ILE A 126 0.95 16.37 5.55
C ILE A 126 2.16 17.15 6.01
N GLU A 127 3.05 17.43 5.08
CA GLU A 127 4.23 18.23 5.31
C GLU A 127 4.13 19.55 4.57
N GLU A 128 4.46 20.65 5.24
CA GLU A 128 4.70 21.90 4.54
C GLU A 128 6.02 21.79 3.78
N LEU A 129 5.99 21.90 2.45
CA LEU A 129 7.21 22.08 1.69
C LEU A 129 7.62 23.52 1.89
N ALA A 130 8.89 23.74 2.27
CA ALA A 130 9.41 25.08 2.52
C ALA A 130 8.91 26.04 1.44
N ALA A 131 8.19 27.08 1.86
CA ALA A 131 7.81 28.14 0.93
C ALA A 131 9.10 28.60 0.28
N SER A 132 9.19 28.51 -1.05
CA SER A 132 10.11 29.38 -1.77
C SER A 132 9.80 30.78 -1.24
N ALA A 133 10.82 31.45 -0.70
CA ALA A 133 10.62 32.78 -0.16
C ALA A 133 9.78 33.59 -1.15
N PRO A 134 8.71 34.28 -0.69
CA PRO A 134 8.12 35.27 -1.57
C PRO A 134 9.27 36.25 -1.89
N ASP A 135 9.63 36.35 -3.17
CA ASP A 135 10.81 37.06 -3.69
C ASP A 135 12.17 36.35 -3.60
N ASP A 136 12.58 35.75 -4.72
CA ASP A 136 13.89 36.09 -5.30
C ASP A 136 13.75 37.17 -6.40
N SER A 137 12.59 37.84 -6.46
CA SER A 137 12.25 38.86 -7.46
C SER A 137 11.95 40.18 -6.78
N LYS A 138 12.85 41.16 -6.89
CA LYS A 138 12.66 42.52 -6.35
C LYS A 138 11.74 43.39 -7.22
N GLU A 139 10.64 42.84 -7.74
CA GLU A 139 9.69 43.62 -8.55
C GLU A 139 8.71 44.40 -7.65
N ALA A 140 8.84 45.72 -7.63
CA ALA A 140 7.88 46.58 -6.96
C ALA A 140 6.56 46.62 -7.74
N GLY A 141 5.43 46.40 -7.06
CA GLY A 141 4.08 46.63 -7.59
C GLY A 141 3.28 45.39 -8.01
N LYS A 142 3.81 44.17 -7.85
CA LYS A 142 3.03 42.93 -7.98
C LYS A 142 2.57 42.41 -6.62
N ALA A 143 1.31 41.98 -6.54
CA ALA A 143 0.80 41.29 -5.36
C ALA A 143 1.56 39.97 -5.17
N ILE A 144 2.11 39.75 -3.98
CA ILE A 144 2.78 38.50 -3.61
C ILE A 144 1.72 37.40 -3.51
N GLU A 145 1.64 36.50 -4.49
CA GLU A 145 0.91 35.25 -4.32
C GLU A 145 1.72 34.31 -3.41
N LYS A 146 1.33 34.21 -2.15
CA LYS A 146 1.85 33.21 -1.20
C LYS A 146 1.30 31.83 -1.55
N ARG A 147 1.79 31.23 -2.64
CA ARG A 147 1.51 29.83 -2.98
C ARG A 147 2.26 28.94 -2.00
N ARG A 148 1.54 28.12 -1.23
CA ARG A 148 2.16 27.13 -0.33
C ARG A 148 1.99 25.76 -0.93
N TYR A 149 3.09 25.00 -0.92
CA TYR A 149 3.09 23.62 -1.38
C TYR A 149 3.11 22.71 -0.16
N TYR A 150 2.32 21.65 -0.22
CA TYR A 150 2.23 20.64 0.82
C TYR A 150 2.54 19.29 0.19
N ARG A 151 3.32 18.45 0.87
CA ARG A 151 3.49 17.05 0.49
C ARG A 151 2.62 16.20 1.38
N ILE A 152 1.76 15.42 0.78
CA ILE A 152 0.95 14.42 1.49
C ILE A 152 1.65 13.09 1.28
N THR A 153 1.97 12.39 2.37
CA THR A 153 2.45 11.01 2.32
C THR A 153 1.43 10.11 2.96
N ALA A 154 0.80 9.25 2.17
CA ALA A 154 -0.16 8.25 2.62
C ALA A 154 0.51 6.88 2.73
N ARG A 155 0.09 6.09 3.71
CA ARG A 155 0.53 4.71 3.95
C ARG A 155 -0.70 3.86 4.24
N ALA A 156 -0.80 2.73 3.54
CA ALA A 156 -1.80 1.72 3.81
C ALA A 156 -1.15 0.33 3.83
N VAL A 157 -1.79 -0.58 4.55
CA VAL A 157 -1.43 -2.00 4.60
C VAL A 157 -2.61 -2.80 4.06
N GLY A 158 -2.33 -3.87 3.32
CA GLY A 158 -3.36 -4.74 2.75
C GLY A 158 -4.13 -5.55 3.80
N LEU A 159 -4.79 -6.61 3.34
CA LEU A 159 -5.29 -7.72 4.16
C LEU A 159 -4.16 -8.36 4.99
N SER A 160 -2.94 -8.43 4.43
CA SER A 160 -1.75 -8.83 5.18
C SER A 160 -0.96 -7.62 5.69
N SER A 161 -0.38 -7.72 6.88
CA SER A 161 0.54 -6.70 7.41
C SER A 161 1.87 -6.62 6.66
N SER A 162 2.15 -7.59 5.77
CA SER A 162 3.35 -7.64 4.93
C SER A 162 3.24 -6.86 3.62
N SER A 163 2.03 -6.53 3.17
CA SER A 163 1.80 -5.76 1.95
C SER A 163 1.57 -4.30 2.33
N GLU A 164 2.64 -3.50 2.27
CA GLU A 164 2.58 -2.06 2.54
C GLU A 164 2.72 -1.26 1.24
N VAL A 165 1.90 -0.22 1.10
CA VAL A 165 2.01 0.75 0.02
C VAL A 165 2.11 2.15 0.63
N LYS A 166 3.10 2.93 0.16
CA LYS A 166 3.22 4.36 0.44
C LYS A 166 3.03 5.15 -0.85
N LEU A 167 2.17 6.17 -0.81
CA LEU A 167 1.92 7.10 -1.92
C LEU A 167 2.24 8.53 -1.50
N GLN A 168 2.70 9.33 -2.47
CA GLN A 168 3.02 10.74 -2.25
C GLN A 168 2.39 11.61 -3.32
N SER A 169 1.81 12.73 -2.88
CA SER A 169 1.31 13.81 -3.75
C SER A 169 1.83 15.13 -3.24
N VAL A 170 2.02 16.08 -4.17
CA VAL A 170 2.33 17.47 -3.85
C VAL A 170 1.11 18.31 -4.20
N TYR A 171 0.50 18.89 -3.17
CA TYR A 171 -0.69 19.70 -3.27
C TYR A 171 -0.33 21.19 -3.18
N LYS A 172 -0.91 22.00 -4.06
CA LYS A 172 -0.74 23.45 -4.06
C LYS A 172 -1.99 24.12 -3.53
N ARG A 173 -1.82 25.04 -2.59
CA ARG A 173 -2.89 25.88 -2.04
C ARG A 173 -2.63 27.36 -2.26
#